data_AF-A0A0F9FTI3-F1
#
_entry.id   AF-A0A0F9FTI3-F1
#
_cell.length_a   1.000
_cell.length_b   1.000
_cell.length_c   1.000
_cell.angle_alpha   90.00
_cell.angle_beta   90.00
_cell.angle_gamma   90.00
#
_symmetry.space_group_name_H-M   'P 1'
#
loop_
_entity.id
_entity.type
_entity.pdbx_description
1 polymer ?
#
loop_
_entity_poly.entity_id
_entity_poly.type
_entity_poly.pdbx_seq_one_letter_code
_entity_poly.pdbx_strand_id
1 'polypeptide(L)'
;IVDYTNFLKIYYKHIKATKNEAKIIDGKINSIKNWNKAKKSPEIEDWVYKILEPNLITGALIHSKKYETAVSVLEAKMVTQLVLGYFVMNFSNLSQISPVELEKAQIKFWKDQIGIVAPHNAQSRLIIRQIYQKLVESDLNILTEGKLMQLLRETIFSVEKFQGSARDFIIASIGISAIDQLIGEEDFIYNLNRFNVLSSRARAKFILISSQNYLTYIPNDQEAMQSASKIRRFALNYCSSEESFKVIDDKSDEQIIRLRMKI
;
A
#
# COMPACT_ATOMS: atom_id res chain seq x y z
N ILE A 1 10.93 -7.46 -7.95
CA ILE A 1 10.11 -6.53 -8.80
C ILE A 1 10.50 -6.63 -10.27
N VAL A 2 11.79 -6.64 -10.61
CA VAL A 2 12.26 -6.84 -11.99
C VAL A 2 11.75 -8.17 -12.60
N ASP A 3 11.80 -9.27 -11.84
CA ASP A 3 11.27 -10.57 -12.29
C ASP A 3 9.77 -10.53 -12.59
N TYR A 4 9.01 -9.77 -11.80
CA TYR A 4 7.59 -9.54 -12.04
C TYR A 4 7.34 -8.70 -13.30
N THR A 5 8.13 -7.64 -13.50
CA THR A 5 8.00 -6.82 -14.73
C THR A 5 8.37 -7.60 -15.99
N ASN A 6 9.33 -8.53 -15.88
CA ASN A 6 9.69 -9.46 -16.94
C ASN A 6 8.60 -10.52 -17.15
N PHE A 7 8.01 -11.06 -16.07
CA PHE A 7 6.87 -11.98 -16.15
C PHE A 7 5.75 -11.37 -16.98
N LEU A 8 5.30 -10.16 -16.66
CA LEU A 8 4.24 -9.45 -17.38
C LEU A 8 4.54 -9.09 -18.84
N LYS A 9 5.74 -9.40 -19.38
CA LYS A 9 6.18 -9.01 -20.73
C LYS A 9 5.98 -7.52 -21.02
N ILE A 10 6.15 -6.67 -20.00
CA ILE A 10 5.89 -5.22 -20.08
C ILE A 10 6.87 -4.54 -21.03
N TYR A 11 8.07 -5.13 -21.17
CA TYR A 11 9.12 -4.61 -22.03
C TYR A 11 9.43 -5.64 -23.12
N TYR A 12 9.31 -5.23 -24.39
CA TYR A 12 9.69 -6.03 -25.57
C TYR A 12 11.20 -6.38 -25.60
N LYS A 13 12.01 -5.66 -24.82
CA LYS A 13 13.41 -5.98 -24.54
C LYS A 13 13.51 -6.36 -23.07
N HIS A 14 14.07 -7.54 -22.76
CA HIS A 14 14.39 -7.95 -21.40
C HIS A 14 15.04 -6.78 -20.65
N ILE A 15 14.37 -6.24 -19.61
CA ILE A 15 15.04 -5.33 -18.70
C ILE A 15 16.09 -6.18 -18.00
N LYS A 16 17.36 -5.96 -18.34
CA LYS A 16 18.45 -6.29 -17.42
C LYS A 16 18.19 -5.50 -16.16
N ALA A 17 17.99 -6.19 -15.05
CA ALA A 17 17.92 -5.57 -13.74
C ALA A 17 19.02 -4.51 -13.67
N THR A 18 18.64 -3.23 -13.58
CA THR A 18 19.55 -2.27 -12.97
C THR A 18 19.89 -2.89 -11.63
N LYS A 19 21.17 -3.18 -11.41
CA LYS A 19 21.71 -3.76 -10.17
C LYS A 19 21.19 -2.96 -8.98
N ASN A 20 20.03 -3.33 -8.47
CA ASN A 20 19.62 -3.08 -7.11
C ASN A 20 19.55 -4.48 -6.53
N GLU A 21 20.71 -4.93 -6.03
CA GLU A 21 20.83 -6.05 -5.11
C GLU A 21 19.66 -5.98 -4.11
N ALA A 22 18.87 -7.05 -4.04
CA ALA A 22 17.86 -7.38 -3.02
C ALA A 22 17.47 -6.26 -2.01
N LYS A 23 17.02 -5.10 -2.48
CA LYS A 23 16.67 -4.00 -1.58
C LYS A 23 15.44 -4.42 -0.78
N ILE A 24 15.59 -4.54 0.53
CA ILE A 24 14.49 -4.77 1.47
C ILE A 24 14.05 -3.43 2.09
N ILE A 25 12.84 -3.41 2.64
CA ILE A 25 12.36 -2.23 3.36
C ILE A 25 13.15 -2.02 4.66
N ASP A 26 13.41 -0.76 5.00
CA ASP A 26 14.18 -0.39 6.20
C ASP A 26 13.40 -0.66 7.52
N GLY A 27 14.12 -0.67 8.64
CA GLY A 27 13.53 -0.74 9.99
C GLY A 27 13.56 -2.14 10.62
N LYS A 28 13.27 -2.19 11.92
CA LYS A 28 13.34 -3.42 12.73
C LYS A 28 11.94 -3.99 12.94
N ILE A 29 11.63 -5.10 12.26
CA ILE A 29 10.28 -5.68 12.31
C ILE A 29 9.82 -6.07 13.73
N ASN A 30 10.75 -6.56 14.57
CA ASN A 30 10.46 -6.93 15.96
C ASN A 30 10.08 -5.72 16.83
N SER A 31 10.36 -4.49 16.38
CA SER A 31 9.88 -3.29 17.05
C SER A 31 8.36 -3.20 17.12
N ILE A 32 7.62 -3.73 16.13
CA ILE A 32 6.16 -3.75 16.17
C ILE A 32 5.67 -4.63 17.33
N LYS A 33 6.25 -5.81 17.50
CA LYS A 33 5.91 -6.72 18.61
C LYS A 33 6.19 -6.07 19.97
N ASN A 34 7.33 -5.40 20.10
CA ASN A 34 7.70 -4.67 21.31
C ASN A 34 6.75 -3.49 21.58
N TRP A 35 6.37 -2.78 20.52
CA TRP A 35 5.43 -1.65 20.56
C TRP A 35 4.06 -2.08 21.10
N ASN A 36 3.48 -3.13 20.52
CA ASN A 36 2.20 -3.68 20.96
C ASN A 36 2.29 -4.26 22.38
N LYS A 37 3.37 -4.99 22.70
CA LYS A 37 3.58 -5.54 24.06
C LYS A 37 3.66 -4.45 25.12
N ALA A 38 4.23 -3.29 24.77
CA ALA A 38 4.29 -2.12 25.64
C ALA A 38 2.96 -1.33 25.69
N LYS A 39 1.90 -1.81 25.02
CA LYS A 39 0.57 -1.17 24.93
C LYS A 39 0.64 0.29 24.48
N LYS A 40 1.57 0.60 23.57
CA LYS A 40 1.70 1.94 23.00
C LYS A 40 0.63 2.18 21.93
N SER A 41 0.26 3.45 21.76
CA SER A 41 -0.70 3.89 20.75
C SER A 41 0.03 4.55 19.57
N PRO A 42 -0.28 4.19 18.31
CA PRO A 42 -1.40 3.34 17.90
C PRO A 42 -1.09 1.84 18.01
N GLU A 43 -2.10 1.03 18.35
CA GLU A 43 -2.01 -0.42 18.26
C GLU A 43 -1.86 -0.84 16.79
N ILE A 44 -0.90 -1.72 16.52
CA ILE A 44 -0.65 -2.27 15.19
C ILE A 44 -1.24 -3.67 15.11
N GLU A 45 -2.09 -3.95 14.13
CA GLU A 45 -2.74 -5.25 14.02
C GLU A 45 -1.74 -6.36 13.62
N ASP A 46 -1.92 -7.58 14.15
CA ASP A 46 -0.93 -8.67 14.01
C ASP A 46 -0.62 -9.05 12.56
N TRP A 47 -1.62 -8.98 11.67
CA TRP A 47 -1.44 -9.30 10.25
C TRP A 47 -0.45 -8.36 9.55
N VAL A 48 -0.27 -7.13 10.06
CA VAL A 48 0.69 -6.15 9.53
C VAL A 48 2.12 -6.70 9.60
N TYR A 49 2.45 -7.45 10.65
CA TYR A 49 3.77 -8.07 10.81
C TYR A 49 4.09 -8.96 9.61
N LYS A 50 3.13 -9.80 9.19
CA LYS A 50 3.32 -10.71 8.05
C LYS A 50 3.62 -9.95 6.76
N ILE A 51 2.88 -8.87 6.51
CA ILE A 51 3.06 -8.06 5.28
C ILE A 51 4.38 -7.32 5.28
N LEU A 52 4.86 -6.87 6.44
CA LEU A 52 6.11 -6.14 6.57
C LEU A 52 7.35 -7.05 6.69
N GLU A 53 7.19 -8.38 6.68
CA GLU A 53 8.33 -9.32 6.59
C GLU A 53 9.23 -8.96 5.38
N PRO A 54 10.56 -8.78 5.57
CA PRO A 54 11.45 -8.36 4.49
C PRO A 54 11.40 -9.25 3.24
N ASN A 55 11.17 -10.56 3.44
CA ASN A 55 11.12 -11.55 2.37
C ASN A 55 9.83 -11.47 1.53
N LEU A 56 8.75 -10.88 2.06
CA LEU A 56 7.51 -10.67 1.30
C LEU A 56 7.67 -9.42 0.42
N ILE A 57 8.31 -9.56 -0.75
CA ILE A 57 8.58 -8.42 -1.64
C ILE A 57 7.29 -7.88 -2.27
N THR A 58 6.34 -8.76 -2.60
CA THR A 58 5.09 -8.32 -3.22
C THR A 58 3.91 -9.24 -2.93
N GLY A 59 2.71 -8.66 -2.89
CA GLY A 59 1.48 -9.38 -2.63
C GLY A 59 0.22 -8.56 -2.93
N ALA A 60 -0.93 -9.23 -2.82
CA ALA A 60 -2.25 -8.67 -2.94
C ALA A 60 -3.10 -9.01 -1.69
N LEU A 61 -3.70 -8.00 -1.09
CA LEU A 61 -4.71 -8.11 -0.04
C LEU A 61 -6.08 -8.00 -0.68
N ILE A 62 -6.86 -9.09 -0.63
CA ILE A 62 -8.12 -9.21 -1.36
C ILE A 62 -9.27 -9.35 -0.36
N HIS A 63 -10.23 -8.44 -0.41
CA HIS A 63 -11.43 -8.44 0.43
C HIS A 63 -12.71 -8.67 -0.38
N SER A 64 -13.80 -9.00 0.31
CA SER A 64 -15.12 -9.32 -0.29
C SER A 64 -16.18 -8.24 -0.08
N LYS A 65 -15.78 -7.02 0.35
CA LYS A 65 -16.71 -5.88 0.41
C LYS A 65 -17.38 -5.65 -0.94
N LYS A 66 -18.60 -5.12 -0.87
CA LYS A 66 -19.46 -4.83 -2.02
C LYS A 66 -19.95 -3.39 -1.90
N TYR A 67 -20.33 -2.81 -3.04
CA TYR A 67 -21.01 -1.51 -3.13
C TYR A 67 -20.16 -0.27 -2.79
N GLU A 68 -18.83 -0.39 -2.71
CA GLU A 68 -17.94 0.77 -2.57
C GLU A 68 -17.69 1.40 -3.95
N THR A 69 -17.94 2.69 -4.10
CA THR A 69 -17.89 3.39 -5.40
C THR A 69 -16.64 4.24 -5.60
N ALA A 70 -16.07 4.80 -4.54
CA ALA A 70 -14.84 5.61 -4.63
C ALA A 70 -14.03 5.64 -3.32
N VAL A 71 -14.56 5.01 -2.27
CA VAL A 71 -14.01 5.00 -0.92
C VAL A 71 -14.26 3.63 -0.33
N SER A 72 -13.18 2.99 0.12
CA SER A 72 -13.26 1.81 0.98
C SER A 72 -12.66 2.15 2.34
N VAL A 73 -13.50 2.14 3.37
CA VAL A 73 -13.06 2.34 4.76
C VAL A 73 -12.16 1.20 5.21
N LEU A 74 -12.47 -0.03 4.79
CA LEU A 74 -11.67 -1.21 5.06
C LEU A 74 -10.28 -1.10 4.42
N GLU A 75 -10.19 -0.75 3.13
CA GLU A 75 -8.89 -0.56 2.49
C GLU A 75 -8.11 0.59 3.12
N ALA A 76 -8.76 1.72 3.43
CA ALA A 76 -8.10 2.86 4.07
C ALA A 76 -7.54 2.49 5.46
N LYS A 77 -8.26 1.67 6.22
CA LYS A 77 -7.81 1.11 7.49
C LYS A 77 -6.58 0.22 7.29
N MET A 78 -6.60 -0.69 6.31
CA MET A 78 -5.45 -1.56 6.02
C MET A 78 -4.22 -0.76 5.60
N VAL A 79 -4.38 0.26 4.73
CA VAL A 79 -3.28 1.16 4.36
C VAL A 79 -2.72 1.86 5.61
N THR A 80 -3.59 2.40 6.46
CA THR A 80 -3.18 3.10 7.69
C THR A 80 -2.38 2.16 8.60
N GLN A 81 -2.86 0.95 8.84
CA GLN A 81 -2.18 -0.06 9.66
C GLN A 81 -0.79 -0.44 9.11
N LEU A 82 -0.66 -0.62 7.79
CA LEU A 82 0.63 -0.88 7.13
C LEU A 82 1.60 0.30 7.28
N VAL A 83 1.13 1.53 7.08
CA VAL A 83 1.96 2.73 7.24
C VAL A 83 2.42 2.89 8.68
N LEU A 84 1.52 2.76 9.65
CA LEU A 84 1.86 2.89 11.07
C LEU A 84 2.83 1.79 11.51
N GLY A 85 2.62 0.54 11.08
CA GLY A 85 3.56 -0.55 11.34
C GLY A 85 4.95 -0.24 10.76
N TYR A 86 5.01 0.23 9.51
CA TYR A 86 6.27 0.60 8.87
C TYR A 86 6.94 1.80 9.56
N PHE A 87 6.15 2.78 10.02
CA PHE A 87 6.65 3.92 10.79
C PHE A 87 7.24 3.47 12.13
N VAL A 88 6.55 2.60 12.87
CA VAL A 88 7.02 2.00 14.13
C VAL A 88 8.30 1.19 13.95
N MET A 89 8.44 0.44 12.85
CA MET A 89 9.69 -0.28 12.53
C MET A 89 10.89 0.66 12.41
N ASN A 90 10.68 1.90 11.97
CA ASN A 90 11.73 2.88 11.75
C ASN A 90 11.96 3.80 12.96
N PHE A 91 10.91 4.08 13.76
CA PHE A 91 10.95 5.14 14.78
C PHE A 91 10.51 4.72 16.18
N SER A 92 10.35 3.43 16.48
CA SER A 92 9.97 2.95 17.83
C SER A 92 10.99 3.24 18.94
N ASN A 93 12.27 3.45 18.60
CA ASN A 93 13.35 3.70 19.55
C ASN A 93 13.87 5.13 19.45
N LEU A 94 13.05 6.08 19.90
CA LEU A 94 13.28 7.53 19.77
C LEU A 94 14.43 8.06 20.67
N SER A 95 14.87 7.29 21.67
CA SER A 95 15.81 7.75 22.70
C SER A 95 17.28 7.81 22.26
N GLN A 96 17.62 7.28 21.08
CA GLN A 96 19.00 7.17 20.60
C GLN A 96 19.38 8.23 19.55
N ILE A 97 18.44 9.12 19.17
CA ILE A 97 18.60 10.07 18.07
C ILE A 97 18.24 11.47 18.58
N SER A 98 19.02 12.49 18.20
CA SER A 98 18.68 13.87 18.57
C SER A 98 17.35 14.30 17.92
N PRO A 99 16.58 15.23 18.52
CA PRO A 99 15.31 15.68 17.93
C PRO A 99 15.45 16.17 16.48
N VAL A 100 16.54 16.86 16.16
CA VAL A 100 16.82 17.38 14.81
C VAL A 100 17.06 16.26 13.80
N GLU A 101 17.81 15.22 14.18
CA GLU A 101 18.07 14.07 13.31
C GLU A 101 16.81 13.23 13.11
N LEU A 102 16.01 13.06 14.17
CA LEU A 102 14.74 12.36 14.11
C LEU A 102 13.78 13.09 13.17
N GLU A 103 13.75 14.43 13.19
CA GLU A 103 12.86 15.22 12.34
C GLU A 103 13.22 15.00 10.87
N LYS A 104 14.51 15.10 10.56
CA LYS A 104 15.05 14.83 9.22
C LYS A 104 14.75 13.39 8.77
N ALA A 105 14.85 12.42 9.66
CA ALA A 105 14.55 11.03 9.36
C ALA A 105 13.06 10.80 9.07
N GLN A 106 12.15 11.41 9.85
CA GLN A 106 10.71 11.34 9.58
C GLN A 106 10.34 12.04 8.27
N ILE A 107 10.93 13.21 7.97
CA ILE A 107 10.75 13.87 6.68
C ILE A 107 11.19 12.95 5.53
N LYS A 108 12.35 12.29 5.67
CA LYS A 108 12.87 11.34 4.67
C LYS A 108 11.95 10.13 4.50
N PHE A 109 11.39 9.60 5.58
CA PHE A 109 10.44 8.48 5.52
C PHE A 109 9.28 8.79 4.57
N TRP A 110 8.61 9.94 4.78
CA TRP A 110 7.48 10.35 3.94
C TRP A 110 7.88 10.67 2.50
N LYS A 111 9.06 11.27 2.30
CA LYS A 111 9.53 11.67 0.96
C LYS A 111 10.04 10.52 0.11
N ASP A 112 10.69 9.52 0.71
CA ASP A 112 11.47 8.53 -0.04
C ASP A 112 11.09 7.08 0.23
N GLN A 113 10.58 6.78 1.43
CA GLN A 113 10.39 5.38 1.84
C GLN A 113 8.99 4.88 1.53
N ILE A 114 7.94 5.62 1.87
CA ILE A 114 6.54 5.20 1.65
C ILE A 114 5.89 5.96 0.50
N GLY A 115 5.09 5.26 -0.30
CA GLY A 115 4.19 5.84 -1.28
C GLY A 115 2.84 5.14 -1.25
N ILE A 116 1.77 5.92 -1.33
CA ILE A 116 0.42 5.37 -1.40
C ILE A 116 -0.23 5.87 -2.68
N VAL A 117 -0.94 4.97 -3.34
CA VAL A 117 -1.68 5.28 -4.56
C VAL A 117 -3.13 4.88 -4.39
N ALA A 118 -4.02 5.82 -4.68
CA ALA A 118 -5.45 5.55 -4.80
C ALA A 118 -6.03 6.27 -6.03
N PRO A 119 -6.92 5.63 -6.82
CA PRO A 119 -7.53 6.25 -8.00
C PRO A 119 -8.33 7.51 -7.64
N HIS A 120 -9.17 7.43 -6.61
CA HIS A 120 -10.07 8.51 -6.22
C HIS A 120 -9.50 9.38 -5.11
N ASN A 121 -9.59 10.70 -5.28
CA ASN A 121 -9.17 11.68 -4.27
C ASN A 121 -9.90 11.51 -2.93
N ALA A 122 -11.14 11.00 -2.94
CA ALA A 122 -11.90 10.74 -1.72
C ALA A 122 -11.25 9.66 -0.86
N GLN A 123 -10.77 8.57 -1.47
CA GLN A 123 -10.00 7.52 -0.79
C GLN A 123 -8.70 8.09 -0.22
N SER A 124 -7.96 8.88 -1.01
CA SER A 124 -6.73 9.55 -0.56
C SER A 124 -6.96 10.43 0.68
N ARG A 125 -8.04 11.24 0.68
CA ARG A 125 -8.39 12.10 1.82
C ARG A 125 -8.71 11.28 3.07
N LEU A 126 -9.41 10.15 2.92
CA LEU A 126 -9.72 9.27 4.05
C LEU A 126 -8.45 8.68 4.66
N ILE A 127 -7.54 8.18 3.82
CA ILE A 127 -6.25 7.63 4.26
C ILE A 127 -5.41 8.70 4.97
N ILE A 128 -5.28 9.90 4.38
CA ILE A 128 -4.56 11.03 5.01
C ILE A 128 -5.13 11.30 6.40
N ARG A 129 -6.46 11.41 6.52
CA ARG A 129 -7.13 11.73 7.78
C ARG A 129 -6.86 10.67 8.85
N GLN A 130 -6.95 9.38 8.50
CA GLN A 130 -6.72 8.29 9.45
C GLN A 130 -5.27 8.24 9.93
N ILE A 131 -4.30 8.35 9.01
CA ILE A 131 -2.87 8.37 9.37
C ILE A 131 -2.56 9.59 10.24
N TYR A 132 -3.02 10.77 9.83
CA TYR A 132 -2.81 12.01 10.57
C TYR A 132 -3.33 11.91 12.01
N GLN A 133 -4.59 11.47 12.17
CA GLN A 133 -5.21 11.30 13.48
C GLN A 133 -4.38 10.37 14.38
N LYS A 134 -3.98 9.20 13.85
CA LYS A 134 -3.21 8.21 14.63
C LYS A 134 -1.82 8.70 15.00
N LEU A 135 -1.19 9.53 14.17
CA LEU A 135 0.15 10.06 14.46
C LEU A 135 0.10 11.22 15.45
N VAL A 136 -0.89 12.12 15.34
CA VAL A 136 -1.04 13.26 16.27
C VAL A 136 -1.47 12.81 17.66
N GLU A 137 -2.28 11.75 17.74
CA GLU A 137 -2.67 11.11 19.02
C GLU A 137 -1.52 10.28 19.64
N SER A 138 -0.35 10.22 19.02
CA SER A 138 0.78 9.39 19.45
C SER A 138 2.05 10.20 19.71
N ASP A 139 2.90 9.70 20.60
CA ASP A 139 4.24 10.26 20.83
C ASP A 139 5.27 9.86 19.75
N LEU A 140 4.84 9.26 18.64
CA LEU A 140 5.72 8.81 17.56
C LEU A 140 6.16 9.94 16.63
N ASN A 141 5.29 10.92 16.41
CA ASN A 141 5.50 11.98 15.43
C ASN A 141 6.04 13.23 16.13
N ILE A 142 7.15 13.77 15.63
CA ILE A 142 7.71 15.03 16.14
C ILE A 142 7.51 16.21 15.18
N LEU A 143 6.98 15.95 13.99
CA LEU A 143 6.71 16.98 12.99
C LEU A 143 5.54 17.85 13.42
N THR A 144 5.61 19.14 13.11
CA THR A 144 4.47 20.05 13.29
C THR A 144 3.27 19.60 12.45
N GLU A 145 2.06 19.94 12.88
CA GLU A 145 0.81 19.63 12.17
C GLU A 145 0.88 20.04 10.69
N GLY A 146 1.29 21.29 10.41
CA GLY A 146 1.39 21.80 9.05
C GLY A 146 2.39 21.01 8.20
N LYS A 147 3.54 20.62 8.78
CA LYS A 147 4.56 19.86 8.07
C LYS A 147 4.15 18.42 7.80
N LEU A 148 3.54 17.76 8.78
CA LEU A 148 3.00 16.41 8.63
C LEU A 148 1.92 16.39 7.56
N MET A 149 0.95 17.31 7.61
CA MET A 149 -0.13 17.37 6.62
C MET A 149 0.39 17.64 5.20
N GLN A 150 1.41 18.49 5.04
CA GLN A 150 2.08 18.68 3.76
C GLN A 150 2.67 17.36 3.27
N LEU A 151 3.46 16.68 4.10
CA LEU A 151 4.15 15.44 3.72
C LEU A 151 3.18 14.28 3.42
N LEU A 152 2.07 14.16 4.15
CA LEU A 152 1.04 13.16 3.89
C LEU A 152 0.39 13.38 2.51
N ARG A 153 0.10 14.64 2.15
CA ARG A 153 -0.42 15.00 0.81
C ARG A 153 0.61 14.72 -0.30
N GLU A 154 1.90 14.85 0.00
CA GLU A 154 3.02 14.52 -0.89
C GLU A 154 3.39 13.02 -0.89
N THR A 155 2.79 12.21 -0.01
CA THR A 155 3.01 10.75 0.06
C THR A 155 1.92 9.99 -0.68
N ILE A 156 0.69 10.52 -0.64
CA ILE A 156 -0.51 9.89 -1.16
C ILE A 156 -0.90 10.57 -2.47
N PHE A 157 -0.82 9.82 -3.56
CA PHE A 157 -1.02 10.33 -4.90
C PHE A 157 -2.18 9.64 -5.62
N SER A 158 -2.81 10.36 -6.55
CA SER A 158 -3.45 9.71 -7.69
C SER A 158 -2.38 9.11 -8.59
N VAL A 159 -2.72 8.10 -9.40
CA VAL A 159 -1.73 7.38 -10.22
C VAL A 159 -0.92 8.32 -11.12
N GLU A 160 -1.57 9.33 -11.70
CA GLU A 160 -0.95 10.31 -12.61
C GLU A 160 0.21 11.08 -11.96
N LYS A 161 0.11 11.39 -10.67
CA LYS A 161 1.10 12.18 -9.94
C LYS A 161 2.34 11.39 -9.51
N PHE A 162 2.34 10.06 -9.68
CA PHE A 162 3.46 9.20 -9.28
C PHE A 162 4.55 9.07 -10.37
N GLN A 163 4.40 9.73 -11.51
CA GLN A 163 5.37 9.67 -12.61
C GLN A 163 6.73 10.27 -12.18
N GLY A 164 7.76 9.42 -12.06
CA GLY A 164 9.13 9.81 -11.68
C GLY A 164 9.46 9.72 -10.19
N SER A 165 8.49 9.37 -9.34
CA SER A 165 8.63 9.39 -7.88
C SER A 165 8.73 7.97 -7.32
N ALA A 166 9.92 7.35 -7.33
CA ALA A 166 10.09 6.01 -6.75
C ALA A 166 10.06 6.03 -5.22
N ARG A 167 9.58 4.95 -4.60
CA ARG A 167 9.53 4.76 -3.13
C ARG A 167 9.99 3.37 -2.75
N ASP A 168 10.47 3.18 -1.52
CA ASP A 168 10.88 1.85 -1.07
C ASP A 168 9.71 0.89 -0.94
N PHE A 169 8.62 1.35 -0.34
CA PHE A 169 7.38 0.62 -0.19
C PHE A 169 6.24 1.38 -0.86
N ILE A 170 5.55 0.74 -1.80
CA ILE A 170 4.32 1.25 -2.38
C ILE A 170 3.12 0.40 -1.96
N ILE A 171 2.05 1.08 -1.59
CA ILE A 171 0.74 0.48 -1.32
C ILE A 171 -0.27 1.08 -2.31
N ALA A 172 -0.93 0.23 -3.10
CA ALA A 172 -2.04 0.64 -3.97
C ALA A 172 -3.37 0.24 -3.33
N SER A 173 -4.27 1.20 -3.09
CA SER A 173 -5.64 0.97 -2.61
C SER A 173 -6.62 1.38 -3.70
N ILE A 174 -7.44 0.45 -4.15
CA ILE A 174 -8.39 0.66 -5.25
C ILE A 174 -9.63 1.41 -4.77
N GLY A 175 -10.22 1.02 -3.64
CA GLY A 175 -11.36 1.70 -3.03
C GLY A 175 -12.70 1.46 -3.72
N ILE A 176 -12.80 0.47 -4.62
CA ILE A 176 -14.00 0.18 -5.43
C ILE A 176 -14.35 -1.30 -5.36
N SER A 177 -15.63 -1.57 -5.13
CA SER A 177 -16.24 -2.90 -5.17
C SER A 177 -17.65 -2.94 -5.75
N ALA A 178 -18.28 -1.79 -6.00
CA ALA A 178 -19.56 -1.69 -6.71
C ALA A 178 -19.39 -2.07 -8.19
N ILE A 179 -20.22 -2.99 -8.69
CA ILE A 179 -20.09 -3.51 -10.07
C ILE A 179 -20.52 -2.46 -11.10
N ASP A 180 -21.63 -1.79 -10.82
CA ASP A 180 -22.15 -0.62 -11.53
C ASP A 180 -21.10 0.49 -11.66
N GLN A 181 -20.34 0.75 -10.60
CA GLN A 181 -19.22 1.69 -10.66
C GLN A 181 -18.08 1.18 -11.55
N LEU A 182 -17.71 -0.10 -11.43
CA LEU A 182 -16.67 -0.69 -12.28
C LEU A 182 -17.04 -0.63 -13.76
N ILE A 183 -18.31 -0.81 -14.11
CA ILE A 183 -18.82 -0.64 -15.47
C ILE A 183 -18.72 0.82 -15.90
N GLY A 184 -19.14 1.76 -15.05
CA GLY A 184 -19.16 3.19 -15.38
C GLY A 184 -17.79 3.84 -15.49
N GLU A 185 -16.76 3.27 -14.84
CA GLU A 185 -15.41 3.85 -14.78
C GLU A 185 -14.31 2.88 -15.23
N GLU A 186 -14.61 1.84 -16.02
CA GLU A 186 -13.61 0.84 -16.42
C GLU A 186 -12.40 1.47 -17.12
N ASP A 187 -12.64 2.39 -18.05
CA ASP A 187 -11.57 3.10 -18.76
C ASP A 187 -10.73 3.91 -17.78
N PHE A 188 -11.37 4.63 -16.87
CA PHE A 188 -10.67 5.47 -15.90
C PHE A 188 -9.86 4.62 -14.92
N ILE A 189 -10.46 3.61 -14.29
CA ILE A 189 -9.80 2.84 -13.25
C ILE A 189 -8.71 1.94 -13.82
N TYR A 190 -8.94 1.23 -14.92
CA TYR A 190 -7.91 0.33 -15.46
C TYR A 190 -6.84 1.07 -16.25
N ASN A 191 -7.13 2.23 -16.86
CA ASN A 191 -6.11 3.04 -17.52
C ASN A 191 -5.33 3.95 -16.57
N LEU A 192 -5.95 4.50 -15.52
CA LEU A 192 -5.19 5.18 -14.45
C LEU A 192 -4.22 4.21 -13.83
N ASN A 193 -4.71 3.02 -13.44
CA ASN A 193 -3.89 1.98 -12.84
C ASN A 193 -3.06 1.27 -13.91
N ARG A 194 -2.21 2.00 -14.66
CA ARG A 194 -1.09 1.42 -15.40
C ARG A 194 -0.24 0.66 -14.38
N PHE A 195 -0.63 -0.58 -14.14
CA PHE A 195 -0.14 -1.40 -13.05
C PHE A 195 1.38 -1.53 -13.13
N ASN A 196 1.87 -1.55 -14.36
CA ASN A 196 3.29 -1.52 -14.71
C ASN A 196 4.02 -0.28 -14.16
N VAL A 197 3.43 0.91 -14.32
CA VAL A 197 4.00 2.13 -13.76
C VAL A 197 3.96 2.07 -12.24
N LEU A 198 2.83 1.71 -11.64
CA LEU A 198 2.68 1.66 -10.18
C LEU A 198 3.66 0.66 -9.54
N SER A 199 3.68 -0.57 -10.04
CA SER A 199 4.55 -1.64 -9.50
C SER A 199 6.03 -1.38 -9.75
N SER A 200 6.42 -0.77 -10.88
CA SER A 200 7.83 -0.46 -11.17
C SER A 200 8.41 0.69 -10.34
N ARG A 201 7.57 1.45 -9.64
CA ARG A 201 8.02 2.57 -8.81
C ARG A 201 8.41 2.13 -7.40
N ALA A 202 8.04 0.92 -7.00
CA ALA A 202 8.49 0.32 -5.75
C ALA A 202 9.94 -0.15 -5.91
N ARG A 203 10.82 0.30 -5.02
CA ARG A 203 12.23 -0.10 -5.01
C ARG A 203 12.44 -1.41 -4.23
N ALA A 204 11.65 -1.65 -3.18
CA ALA A 204 11.81 -2.79 -2.28
C ALA A 204 10.53 -3.63 -2.10
N LYS A 205 9.36 -3.00 -1.92
CA LYS A 205 8.11 -3.71 -1.63
C LYS A 205 6.89 -3.09 -2.34
N PHE A 206 5.99 -3.94 -2.83
CA PHE A 206 4.73 -3.52 -3.48
C PHE A 206 3.54 -4.34 -3.00
N ILE A 207 2.51 -3.69 -2.45
CA ILE A 207 1.27 -4.33 -2.02
C ILE A 207 0.08 -3.71 -2.76
N LEU A 208 -0.73 -4.56 -3.39
CA LEU A 208 -2.05 -4.19 -3.91
C LEU A 208 -3.11 -4.51 -2.86
N ILE A 209 -4.05 -3.61 -2.66
CA ILE A 209 -5.24 -3.80 -1.83
C ILE A 209 -6.45 -3.54 -2.72
N SER A 210 -7.32 -4.55 -2.85
CA SER A 210 -8.47 -4.43 -3.74
C SER A 210 -9.60 -5.39 -3.37
N SER A 211 -10.81 -5.06 -3.82
CA SER A 211 -11.93 -5.99 -3.76
C SER A 211 -11.78 -7.17 -4.73
N GLN A 212 -12.43 -8.29 -4.40
CA GLN A 212 -12.56 -9.42 -5.33
C GLN A 212 -13.29 -8.99 -6.61
N ASN A 213 -14.33 -8.15 -6.50
CA ASN A 213 -15.10 -7.65 -7.64
C ASN A 213 -14.20 -6.90 -8.64
N TYR A 214 -13.30 -6.05 -8.14
CA TYR A 214 -12.31 -5.38 -8.99
C TYR A 214 -11.45 -6.40 -9.75
N LEU A 215 -10.93 -7.42 -9.06
CA LEU A 215 -10.09 -8.42 -9.71
C LEU A 215 -10.84 -9.30 -10.73
N THR A 216 -12.13 -9.57 -10.52
CA THR A 216 -12.91 -10.47 -11.38
C THR A 216 -13.70 -9.79 -12.49
N TYR A 217 -13.86 -8.47 -12.42
CA TYR A 217 -14.54 -7.71 -13.47
C TYR A 217 -13.80 -7.81 -14.80
N ILE A 218 -14.53 -7.96 -15.90
CA ILE A 218 -13.98 -8.05 -17.25
C ILE A 218 -14.47 -6.79 -18.00
N PRO A 219 -13.57 -5.83 -18.25
CA PRO A 219 -13.92 -4.63 -19.00
C PRO A 219 -14.39 -4.93 -20.43
N ASN A 220 -15.26 -4.07 -20.97
CA ASN A 220 -15.68 -4.15 -22.37
C ASN A 220 -14.66 -3.47 -23.29
N ASP A 221 -14.04 -2.39 -22.85
CA ASP A 221 -12.94 -1.74 -23.57
C ASP A 221 -11.70 -2.64 -23.66
N GLN A 222 -11.07 -2.66 -24.84
CA GLN A 222 -9.95 -3.54 -25.13
C GLN A 222 -8.68 -3.16 -24.35
N GLU A 223 -8.39 -1.87 -24.17
CA GLU A 223 -7.22 -1.41 -23.42
C GLU A 223 -7.41 -1.66 -21.92
N ALA A 224 -8.59 -1.33 -21.40
CA ALA A 224 -8.97 -1.61 -20.02
C ALA A 224 -8.90 -3.12 -19.73
N MET A 225 -9.39 -3.97 -20.63
CA MET A 225 -9.32 -5.43 -20.51
C MET A 225 -7.87 -5.93 -20.44
N GLN A 226 -6.96 -5.38 -21.23
CA GLN A 226 -5.53 -5.75 -21.15
C GLN A 226 -4.92 -5.37 -19.80
N SER A 227 -5.26 -4.20 -19.27
CA SER A 227 -4.79 -3.74 -17.96
C SER A 227 -5.37 -4.61 -16.83
N ALA A 228 -6.68 -4.86 -16.85
CA ALA A 228 -7.36 -5.76 -15.92
C ALA A 228 -6.75 -7.17 -15.92
N SER A 229 -6.44 -7.71 -17.11
CA SER A 229 -5.77 -9.01 -17.26
C SER A 229 -4.39 -9.04 -16.58
N LYS A 230 -3.57 -7.99 -16.74
CA LYS A 230 -2.26 -7.89 -16.07
C LYS A 230 -2.40 -7.87 -14.55
N ILE A 231 -3.35 -7.08 -14.03
CA ILE A 231 -3.65 -6.97 -12.60
C ILE A 231 -4.14 -8.31 -12.04
N ARG A 232 -5.05 -8.99 -12.74
CA ARG A 232 -5.54 -10.31 -12.34
C ARG A 232 -4.41 -11.32 -12.33
N ARG A 233 -3.56 -11.33 -13.37
CA ARG A 233 -2.43 -12.25 -13.45
C ARG A 233 -1.39 -11.99 -12.36
N PHE A 234 -1.22 -10.75 -11.91
CA PHE A 234 -0.43 -10.43 -10.74
C PHE A 234 -1.02 -11.02 -9.46
N ALA A 235 -2.25 -10.62 -9.14
CA ALA A 235 -2.86 -10.91 -7.85
C ALA A 235 -3.19 -12.39 -7.70
N LEU A 236 -3.66 -13.04 -8.78
CA LEU A 236 -4.17 -14.41 -8.73
C LEU A 236 -3.14 -15.46 -9.20
N ASN A 237 -2.25 -15.14 -10.14
CA ASN A 237 -1.34 -16.14 -10.72
C ASN A 237 0.11 -15.97 -10.22
N TYR A 238 0.64 -14.74 -10.26
CA TYR A 238 2.02 -14.47 -9.82
C TYR A 238 2.15 -14.58 -8.30
N CYS A 239 1.20 -13.99 -7.57
CA CYS A 239 1.04 -14.20 -6.13
C CYS A 239 0.31 -15.52 -5.90
N SER A 240 1.05 -16.62 -6.01
CA SER A 240 0.50 -17.98 -6.08
C SER A 240 0.21 -18.61 -4.73
N SER A 241 0.85 -18.16 -3.65
CA SER A 241 0.56 -18.64 -2.29
C SER A 241 -0.54 -17.79 -1.68
N GLU A 242 -1.43 -18.39 -0.90
CA GLU A 242 -2.54 -17.72 -0.24
C GLU A 242 -2.60 -18.05 1.25
N GLU A 243 -2.77 -17.03 2.07
CA GLU A 243 -3.12 -17.12 3.48
C GLU A 243 -4.33 -16.20 3.74
N SER A 244 -5.06 -16.44 4.82
CA SER A 244 -6.18 -15.58 5.20
C SER A 244 -6.06 -15.11 6.64
N PHE A 245 -6.45 -13.86 6.88
CA PHE A 245 -6.53 -13.30 8.21
C PHE A 245 -7.81 -12.47 8.36
N LYS A 246 -8.16 -12.20 9.62
CA LYS A 246 -9.36 -11.45 9.98
C LYS A 246 -8.99 -10.00 10.25
N VAL A 247 -9.79 -9.08 9.72
CA VAL A 247 -9.74 -7.65 10.02
C VAL A 247 -11.12 -7.23 10.48
N ILE A 248 -11.20 -6.63 11.66
CA ILE A 248 -12.45 -6.01 12.13
C ILE A 248 -12.59 -4.67 11.40
N ASP A 249 -13.71 -4.41 10.75
CA ASP A 249 -13.93 -3.12 10.09
C ASP A 249 -14.44 -2.04 11.06
N ASP A 250 -14.78 -0.87 10.51
CA ASP A 250 -15.32 0.27 11.25
C ASP A 250 -16.71 0.03 11.85
N LYS A 251 -17.46 -0.96 11.34
CA LYS A 251 -18.78 -1.37 11.85
C LYS A 251 -18.68 -2.50 12.88
N SER A 252 -17.46 -2.87 13.28
CA SER A 252 -17.18 -4.03 14.13
C SER A 252 -17.55 -5.37 13.47
N ASP A 253 -17.68 -5.40 12.14
CA ASP A 253 -17.90 -6.62 11.39
C ASP A 253 -16.55 -7.29 11.05
N GLU A 254 -16.48 -8.60 11.24
CA GLU A 254 -15.31 -9.37 10.85
C GLU A 254 -15.24 -9.51 9.32
N GLN A 255 -14.11 -9.11 8.74
CA GLN A 255 -13.82 -9.25 7.32
C GLN A 255 -12.67 -10.23 7.14
N ILE A 256 -12.86 -11.23 6.27
CA ILE A 256 -11.79 -12.14 5.87
C ILE A 256 -11.01 -11.49 4.74
N ILE A 257 -9.71 -11.30 4.96
CA ILE A 257 -8.77 -10.78 3.97
C ILE A 257 -7.90 -11.93 3.50
N ARG A 258 -7.89 -12.15 2.18
CA ARG A 258 -6.98 -13.10 1.54
C ARG A 258 -5.71 -12.39 1.16
N LEU A 259 -4.61 -12.80 1.76
CA LEU A 259 -3.27 -12.39 1.39
C LEU A 259 -2.73 -13.37 0.36
N ARG A 260 -2.55 -12.89 -0.87
CA ARG A 260 -1.82 -13.62 -1.91
C ARG A 260 -0.41 -13.07 -2.01
N MET A 261 0.59 -13.93 -2.00
CA MET A 261 2.01 -13.52 -2.01
C MET A 261 2.84 -14.36 -2.97
N LYS A 262 3.96 -13.80 -3.42
CA LYS A 262 5.00 -14.56 -4.10
C LYS A 262 5.96 -15.11 -3.04
N ILE A 263 6.08 -16.44 -2.99
CA ILE A 263 7.17 -17.15 -2.31
C ILE A 263 8.29 -17.40 -3.32
#